data_AF-A0A133VLE0-F1
#
_entry.id   AF-A0A133VLE0-F1
#
_cell.length_a   1.000
_cell.length_b   1.000
_cell.length_c   1.000
_cell.angle_alpha   90.00
_cell.angle_beta   90.00
_cell.angle_gamma   90.00
#
_symmetry.space_group_name_H-M   'P 1'
#
loop_
_entity.id
_entity.type
_entity.pdbx_description
1 polymer ?
#
loop_
_entity_poly.entity_id
_entity_poly.type
_entity_poly.pdbx_seq_one_letter_code
_entity_poly.pdbx_strand_id
1 'polypeptide(L)' 'MTLSPASADEAGAVKNEMREKYGDYPLADGMIMSIAKERECKVLTGDKHMRKSEKAINLKEKVNPRE' A
#
# COMPACT_ATOMS: atom_id res chain seq x y z
N MET A 1 14.35 7.55 10.32
CA MET A 1 13.76 6.31 10.85
C MET A 1 13.86 5.28 9.75
N THR A 2 14.56 4.17 9.97
CA THR A 2 14.75 3.09 8.98
C THR A 2 13.75 1.97 9.25
N LEU A 3 13.34 1.26 8.21
CA LEU A 3 12.57 0.02 8.32
C LEU A 3 13.35 -1.00 9.16
N SER A 4 12.67 -1.74 10.03
CA SER A 4 13.28 -2.91 10.65
C SER A 4 13.52 -3.99 9.59
N PRO A 5 14.50 -4.89 9.77
CA PRO A 5 14.68 -6.03 8.87
C PRO A 5 13.40 -6.85 8.67
N ALA A 6 12.63 -7.09 9.75
CA ALA A 6 11.37 -7.81 9.68
C ALA A 6 10.32 -7.08 8.82
N SER A 7 10.23 -5.75 8.93
CA SER A 7 9.33 -4.93 8.12
C SER A 7 9.72 -4.94 6.64
N ALA A 8 11.01 -5.11 6.33
CA ALA A 8 11.50 -5.22 4.95
C ALA A 8 11.17 -6.58 4.33
N ASP A 9 11.31 -7.66 5.08
CA ASP A 9 10.91 -9.00 4.64
C ASP A 9 9.39 -9.08 4.41
N GLU A 10 8.60 -8.52 5.32
CA GLU A 10 7.14 -8.44 5.18
C GLU A 10 6.74 -7.60 3.95
N ALA A 11 7.44 -6.50 3.67
CA ALA A 11 7.19 -5.70 2.48
C ALA A 11 7.43 -6.49 1.17
N GLY A 12 8.45 -7.35 1.16
CA GLY A 12 8.70 -8.26 0.05
C GLY A 12 7.58 -9.29 -0.13
N ALA A 13 7.08 -9.87 0.97
CA ALA A 13 5.97 -10.80 0.95
C ALA A 13 4.66 -10.14 0.46
N VAL A 14 4.31 -8.98 1.00
CA VAL A 14 3.13 -8.19 0.59
C VAL A 14 3.21 -7.84 -0.89
N LYS A 15 4.40 -7.44 -1.37
CA LYS A 15 4.60 -7.16 -2.79
C LYS A 15 4.27 -8.37 -3.66
N ASN A 16 4.81 -9.54 -3.33
CA ASN A 16 4.58 -10.75 -4.12
C ASN A 16 3.10 -11.14 -4.12
N GLU A 17 2.46 -11.13 -2.96
CA GLU A 17 1.03 -11.45 -2.82
C GLU A 17 0.14 -10.49 -3.63
N MET A 18 0.40 -9.19 -3.53
CA MET A 18 -0.37 -8.19 -4.25
C MET A 18 -0.09 -8.23 -5.76
N ARG A 19 1.15 -8.57 -6.16
CA ARG A 19 1.53 -8.73 -7.56
C ARG A 19 0.79 -9.88 -8.21
N GLU A 20 0.66 -11.01 -7.52
CA GLU A 20 -0.11 -12.16 -8.00
C GLU A 20 -1.60 -11.81 -8.20
N LYS A 21 -2.17 -11.01 -7.30
CA LYS A 21 -3.61 -10.65 -7.33
C LYS A 21 -3.95 -9.53 -8.30
N TYR A 22 -3.07 -8.54 -8.46
CA TYR A 22 -3.41 -7.27 -9.12
C TYR A 22 -2.45 -6.88 -10.25
N GLY A 23 -1.44 -7.70 -10.55
CA GLY A 23 -0.46 -7.41 -11.59
C GLY A 23 0.66 -6.52 -11.06
N ASP A 24 0.90 -5.38 -11.67
CA ASP A 24 2.00 -4.51 -11.22
C ASP A 24 1.76 -3.99 -9.80
N TYR A 25 2.72 -4.23 -8.89
CA TYR A 25 2.67 -3.78 -7.50
C TYR A 25 4.08 -3.36 -7.04
N PRO A 26 4.33 -2.05 -6.87
CA PRO A 26 5.63 -1.52 -6.45
C PRO A 26 6.07 -2.03 -5.06
N LEU A 27 7.38 -2.21 -4.88
CA LEU A 27 7.94 -2.53 -3.56
C LEU A 27 7.69 -1.42 -2.53
N ALA A 28 7.71 -0.16 -2.97
CA ALA A 28 7.39 0.99 -2.12
C ALA A 28 6.00 0.87 -1.49
N ASP A 29 5.03 0.42 -2.28
CA ASP A 29 3.65 0.23 -1.81
C ASP A 29 3.60 -0.88 -0.76
N GLY A 30 4.31 -1.99 -1.00
CA GLY A 30 4.46 -3.06 -0.02
C GLY A 30 5.08 -2.60 1.30
N MET A 31 6.09 -1.72 1.24
CA MET A 31 6.71 -1.13 2.43
C MET A 31 5.75 -0.23 3.21
N ILE A 32 5.02 0.65 2.51
CA ILE A 32 4.03 1.55 3.14
C ILE A 32 2.96 0.73 3.87
N MET A 33 2.43 -0.31 3.22
CA MET A 33 1.40 -1.17 3.81
C MET A 33 1.92 -1.97 5.00
N SER A 34 3.16 -2.47 4.94
CA SER A 34 3.78 -3.23 6.04
C SER A 34 4.00 -2.34 7.26
N ILE A 35 4.50 -1.12 7.07
CA ILE A 35 4.62 -0.13 8.15
C ILE A 35 3.24 0.19 8.75
N ALA A 36 2.23 0.38 7.91
CA ALA A 36 0.88 0.69 8.40
C ALA A 36 0.29 -0.46 9.24
N LYS A 37 0.56 -1.70 8.86
CA LYS A 37 0.17 -2.89 9.62
C LYS A 37 0.91 -2.95 10.96
N GLU A 38 2.23 -2.81 10.96
CA GLU A 38 3.07 -2.81 12.17
C GLU A 38 2.66 -1.72 13.18
N ARG A 39 2.28 -0.55 12.67
CA ARG A 39 1.85 0.61 13.46
C ARG A 39 0.36 0.62 13.80
N GLU A 40 -0.36 -0.43 13.40
CA GLU A 40 -1.82 -0.55 13.54
C GLU A 40 -2.61 0.65 12.99
N CYS A 41 -2.07 1.34 11.99
CA CYS A 41 -2.67 2.54 11.42
C CYS A 41 -3.25 2.28 10.03
N LYS A 42 -3.91 3.31 9.49
CA LYS A 42 -4.46 3.28 8.13
C LYS A 42 -3.64 4.20 7.22
N VAL A 43 -3.56 3.86 5.94
CA VAL A 43 -2.87 4.63 4.90
C VAL A 43 -3.85 5.54 4.21
N LEU A 44 -3.67 6.85 4.32
CA LEU A 44 -4.41 7.81 3.51
C LEU A 44 -3.78 7.88 2.11
N THR A 45 -4.53 7.52 1.06
CA THR A 45 -3.96 7.39 -0.29
C THR A 45 -4.97 7.66 -1.41
N GLY A 46 -4.45 8.13 -2.54
CA GLY A 46 -5.16 8.17 -3.82
C GLY A 46 -4.69 7.07 -4.79
N ASP A 47 -3.71 6.26 -4.41
CA ASP A 47 -3.07 5.27 -5.29
C ASP A 47 -3.97 4.06 -5.53
N LYS A 48 -4.20 3.73 -6.81
CA LYS A 48 -5.04 2.61 -7.28
C LYS A 48 -4.64 1.24 -6.73
N HIS A 49 -3.35 1.00 -6.45
CA HIS A 49 -2.86 -0.28 -5.94
C HIS A 49 -3.25 -0.49 -4.47
N MET A 50 -3.35 0.60 -3.71
CA MET A 50 -3.64 0.55 -2.27
C MET A 50 -5.14 0.66 -1.98
N ARG A 51 -5.95 1.22 -2.90
CA ARG A 51 -7.40 1.46 -2.66
C ARG A 51 -8.18 0.22 -2.24
N LYS A 52 -7.69 -0.96 -2.63
CA LYS A 52 -8.33 -2.26 -2.37
C LYS A 52 -7.95 -2.85 -1.01
N SER A 53 -6.98 -2.29 -0.31
CA SER A 53 -6.61 -2.75 1.02
C SER A 53 -7.59 -2.23 2.06
N GLU A 54 -7.97 -3.08 3.01
CA GLU A 54 -8.79 -2.69 4.18
C GLU A 54 -8.13 -1.62 5.06
N LYS A 55 -6.80 -1.49 4.95
CA LYS A 55 -6.01 -0.48 5.68
C LYS A 55 -5.95 0.85 4.94
N ALA A 56 -6.55 0.99 3.75
CA ALA A 56 -6.54 2.24 3.02
C ALA A 56 -7.73 3.15 3.40
N ILE A 57 -7.45 4.42 3.61
CA ILE A 57 -8.43 5.51 3.56
C ILE A 57 -8.28 6.16 2.19
N ASN A 58 -9.29 5.95 1.34
CA ASN A 58 -9.29 6.51 0.01
C ASN A 58 -9.56 8.02 0.07
N LEU A 59 -8.65 8.81 -0.48
CA LEU A 59 -8.94 10.21 -0.76
C LEU A 59 -10.12 10.25 -1.74
N LYS A 60 -11.21 10.94 -1.36
CA LYS A 60 -12.33 11.18 -2.27
C LYS A 60 -11.76 11.90 -3.48
N GLU A 61 -11.83 11.25 -4.65
CA GLU A 61 -11.55 11.92 -5.90
C GLU A 61 -12.52 13.11 -6.00
N LYS A 62 -11.98 14.33 -5.96
CA LYS A 62 -12.62 15.39 -6.72
C LYS A 62 -12.44 14.97 -8.17
N VAL A 63 -13.48 14.34 -8.73
CA VAL A 63 -13.58 14.07 -10.17
C VAL A 63 -13.18 15.35 -10.88
N ASN A 64 -12.05 15.35 -11.58
CA ASN A 64 -11.69 16.43 -12.47
C ASN A 64 -12.40 16.09 -13.79
N PRO A 65 -13.44 16.83 -14.22
CA PRO A 65 -14.32 16.43 -15.33
C PRO A 65 -13.67 16.60 -16.72
N ARG A 66 -12.36 16.42 -16.85
CA ARG A 66 -11.60 16.67 -18.08
C ARG A 66 -10.69 15.51 -18.53
N GLU A 67 -10.91 14.30 -18.01
CA GLU A 67 -10.35 13.07 -18.60
C GLU A 67 -11.44 12.27 -19.32
#